data_AF-A0A952HY43-F1
#
_entry.id   AF-A0A952HY43-F1
#
_cell.length_a   1.000
_cell.length_b   1.000
_cell.length_c   1.000
_cell.angle_alpha   90.00
_cell.angle_beta   90.00
_cell.angle_gamma   90.00
#
_symmetry.space_group_name_H-M   'P 1'
#
loop_
_entity.id
_entity.type
_entity.pdbx_description
1 polymer ?
#
loop_
_entity_poly.entity_id
_entity_poly.type
_entity_poly.pdbx_seq_one_letter_code
_entity_poly.pdbx_strand_id
1 'polypeptide(L)'
;MKVLLDMNLSPRWQTSLADAGIEAVTRIVYGLIKKFFISAYLLLPLLAGNSAETMIDRIEHIEIYKVWGFLLVSYLIIYIDFSAYSDIAIGSSRVLGFRIMENFNWPIFSTNISMLWKRWHMTLSGWCQAYVYMP
;
A
#
# COMPACT_ATOMS: atom_id res chain seq x y z
N MET A 1 -16.14 37.75 14.41
CA MET A 1 -15.62 36.38 14.22
C MET A 1 -15.58 36.08 12.73
N LYS A 2 -14.60 36.70 12.05
CA LYS A 2 -14.55 36.93 10.60
C LYS A 2 -13.34 36.17 10.02
N VAL A 3 -13.21 34.90 10.41
CA VAL A 3 -12.04 34.04 10.10
C VAL A 3 -12.43 32.86 9.18
N LEU A 4 -13.69 32.74 8.75
CA LEU A 4 -14.17 31.62 7.92
C LEU A 4 -14.43 31.99 6.44
N LEU A 5 -13.87 33.09 5.93
CA LEU A 5 -14.22 33.58 4.57
C LEU A 5 -13.11 33.61 3.52
N ASP A 6 -11.86 33.26 3.84
CA ASP A 6 -10.77 33.28 2.85
C ASP A 6 -9.99 31.96 2.81
N MET A 7 -10.68 30.82 2.81
CA MET A 7 -10.09 29.59 2.26
C MET A 7 -10.09 29.73 0.74
N ASN A 8 -9.05 30.39 0.23
CA ASN A 8 -8.67 30.38 -1.18
C ASN A 8 -8.25 28.95 -1.55
N LEU A 9 -9.25 28.07 -1.67
CA LEU A 9 -9.09 26.69 -2.12
C LEU A 9 -8.59 26.77 -3.55
N SER A 10 -7.29 26.50 -3.74
CA SER A 10 -6.66 26.39 -5.06
C SER A 10 -7.52 25.54 -6.02
N PRO A 11 -7.47 25.74 -7.35
CA PRO A 11 -8.41 25.15 -8.33
C PRO A 11 -8.42 23.62 -8.42
N ARG A 12 -7.58 22.91 -7.66
CA ARG A 12 -7.46 21.44 -7.64
C ARG A 12 -8.70 20.69 -7.12
N TRP A 13 -9.69 21.39 -6.57
CA TRP A 13 -10.87 20.80 -5.92
C TRP A 13 -12.15 20.86 -6.75
N GLN A 14 -12.11 21.45 -7.96
CA GLN A 14 -13.20 21.42 -8.93
C GLN A 14 -13.01 20.25 -9.90
N THR A 15 -12.98 19.02 -9.39
CA THR A 15 -13.12 17.84 -10.26
C THR A 15 -14.61 17.63 -10.48
N SER A 16 -15.02 17.39 -11.73
CA SER A 16 -16.43 17.07 -11.97
C SER A 16 -16.78 15.77 -11.23
N LEU A 17 -18.07 15.58 -10.90
CA LEU A 17 -18.54 14.32 -10.32
C LEU A 17 -18.14 13.12 -11.20
N ALA A 18 -18.11 13.31 -12.52
CA ALA A 18 -17.64 12.33 -13.47
C ALA A 18 -16.14 12.02 -13.30
N ASP A 19 -15.28 13.03 -13.19
CA ASP A 19 -13.83 12.83 -12.99
C ASP A 19 -13.53 12.11 -11.68
N ALA A 20 -14.22 12.49 -10.60
CA ALA A 20 -14.08 11.84 -9.31
C ALA A 20 -14.54 10.37 -9.34
N GLY A 21 -15.63 10.08 -10.05
CA GLY A 21 -16.12 8.71 -10.27
C GLY A 21 -15.14 7.86 -11.08
N ILE A 22 -14.57 8.41 -12.15
CA ILE A 22 -13.54 7.74 -12.95
C ILE A 22 -12.31 7.42 -12.10
N GLU A 23 -11.83 8.38 -11.31
CA GLU A 23 -10.67 8.19 -10.44
C GLU A 23 -10.93 7.11 -9.37
N ALA A 24 -12.14 7.08 -8.82
CA ALA A 24 -12.57 6.09 -7.84
C ALA A 24 -12.59 4.67 -8.42
N VAL A 25 -13.26 4.48 -9.55
CA VAL A 25 -13.36 3.19 -10.26
C VAL A 25 -11.97 2.72 -10.69
N THR A 26 -11.15 3.61 -11.23
CA THR A 26 -9.78 3.31 -11.66
C THR A 26 -8.95 2.76 -10.49
N ARG A 27 -9.04 3.37 -9.31
CA ARG A 27 -8.35 2.88 -8.10
C ARG A 27 -8.81 1.50 -7.69
N ILE A 28 -10.13 1.25 -7.69
CA ILE A 28 -10.67 -0.09 -7.38
C ILE A 28 -10.13 -1.12 -8.37
N VAL A 29 -10.17 -0.83 -9.67
CA VAL A 29 -9.67 -1.74 -10.72
C VAL A 29 -8.18 -2.02 -10.53
N TYR A 30 -7.34 -1.01 -10.27
CA TYR A 30 -5.92 -1.22 -10.00
C TYR A 30 -5.68 -2.07 -8.76
N GLY A 31 -6.43 -1.86 -7.69
CA GLY A 31 -6.34 -2.68 -6.49
C GLY A 31 -6.73 -4.14 -6.76
N LEU A 32 -7.81 -4.38 -7.51
CA LEU A 32 -8.22 -5.73 -7.91
C LEU A 32 -7.15 -6.43 -8.76
N ILE A 33 -6.56 -5.74 -9.74
CA ILE A 33 -5.45 -6.28 -10.55
C ILE A 33 -4.24 -6.62 -9.65
N LYS A 34 -3.84 -5.71 -8.76
CA LYS A 34 -2.73 -5.97 -7.83
C LYS A 34 -3.02 -7.18 -6.95
N LYS A 35 -4.22 -7.30 -6.38
CA LYS A 35 -4.55 -8.40 -5.45
C LYS A 35 -4.64 -9.74 -6.17
N PHE A 36 -5.47 -9.82 -7.21
CA PHE A 36 -5.82 -11.09 -7.83
C PHE A 36 -4.84 -11.52 -8.91
N PHE A 37 -4.36 -10.58 -9.73
CA PHE A 37 -3.45 -10.93 -10.81
C PHE A 37 -1.99 -10.91 -10.35
N ILE A 38 -1.52 -9.81 -9.76
CA ILE A 38 -0.10 -9.69 -9.40
C ILE A 38 0.22 -10.54 -8.17
N SER A 39 -0.48 -10.33 -7.06
CA SER A 39 -0.15 -11.05 -5.82
C SER A 39 -0.58 -12.52 -5.88
N ALA A 40 -1.86 -12.80 -6.12
CA ALA A 40 -2.37 -14.16 -6.06
C ALA A 40 -1.98 -15.03 -7.25
N TYR A 41 -2.09 -14.55 -8.49
CA TYR A 41 -1.79 -15.36 -9.68
C TYR A 41 -0.30 -15.38 -10.03
N LEU A 42 0.41 -14.25 -9.98
CA LEU A 42 1.80 -14.17 -10.41
C LEU A 42 2.81 -14.47 -9.29
N LEU A 43 2.66 -13.89 -8.09
CA LEU A 43 3.68 -13.99 -7.03
C LEU A 43 3.51 -15.20 -6.11
N LEU A 44 2.28 -15.51 -5.67
CA LEU A 44 2.05 -16.59 -4.71
C LEU A 44 2.57 -17.97 -5.19
N PRO A 45 2.45 -18.36 -6.47
CA PRO A 45 3.01 -19.64 -6.94
C PRO A 45 4.54 -19.73 -6.83
N LEU A 46 5.25 -18.59 -6.77
CA LEU A 46 6.71 -18.58 -6.57
C LEU A 46 7.10 -19.05 -5.15
N LEU A 47 6.15 -19.02 -4.21
CA LEU A 47 6.31 -19.59 -2.87
C LEU A 47 5.80 -21.03 -2.76
N ALA A 48 5.21 -21.61 -3.82
CA ALA A 48 4.50 -22.87 -3.73
C ALA A 48 5.37 -23.99 -3.16
N GLY A 49 4.87 -24.63 -2.10
CA GLY A 49 5.55 -25.72 -1.38
C GLY A 49 6.53 -25.27 -0.29
N ASN A 50 6.76 -23.97 -0.14
CA ASN A 50 7.65 -23.40 0.86
C ASN A 50 6.86 -22.45 1.77
N SER A 51 6.46 -22.93 2.94
CA SER A 51 6.04 -22.07 4.06
C SER A 51 7.26 -21.64 4.88
N ALA A 52 7.11 -20.59 5.69
CA ALA A 52 8.16 -20.18 6.64
C ALA A 52 8.59 -21.34 7.54
N GLU A 53 7.64 -22.13 8.04
CA GLU A 53 7.90 -23.32 8.87
C GLU A 53 8.75 -24.35 8.11
N THR A 54 8.36 -24.71 6.88
CA THR A 54 9.12 -25.68 6.07
C THR A 54 10.52 -25.19 5.69
N MET A 55 10.71 -23.87 5.57
CA MET A 55 12.02 -23.26 5.31
C MET A 55 12.92 -23.33 6.56
N ILE A 56 12.35 -23.11 7.74
CA ILE A 56 13.05 -23.21 9.03
C ILE A 56 13.45 -24.66 9.30
N ASP A 57 12.53 -25.61 9.12
CA ASP A 57 12.79 -27.04 9.35
C ASP A 57 13.91 -27.60 8.45
N ARG A 58 14.15 -26.97 7.30
CA ARG A 58 15.15 -27.37 6.31
C ARG A 58 16.34 -26.42 6.21
N ILE A 59 16.51 -25.51 7.18
CA ILE A 59 17.46 -24.40 7.07
C ILE A 59 18.91 -24.86 6.91
N GLU A 60 19.27 -26.02 7.48
CA GLU A 60 20.61 -26.62 7.35
C GLU A 60 20.86 -27.26 5.96
N HIS A 61 19.80 -27.53 5.20
CA HIS A 61 19.85 -28.27 3.94
C HIS A 61 19.35 -27.47 2.73
N ILE A 62 18.93 -26.22 2.93
CA ILE A 62 18.46 -25.35 1.87
C ILE A 62 19.60 -24.51 1.31
N GLU A 63 19.67 -24.42 -0.02
CA GLU A 63 20.60 -23.49 -0.66
C GLU A 63 20.23 -22.04 -0.33
N ILE A 64 21.21 -21.25 0.10
CA ILE A 64 21.03 -19.90 0.62
C ILE A 64 20.24 -18.96 -0.32
N TYR A 65 20.38 -19.11 -1.65
CA TYR A 65 19.64 -18.27 -2.59
C TYR A 65 18.13 -18.54 -2.58
N LYS A 66 17.68 -19.74 -2.18
CA LYS A 66 16.25 -20.07 -2.03
C LYS A 66 15.67 -19.33 -0.83
N VAL A 67 16.44 -19.16 0.24
CA VAL A 67 16.05 -18.36 1.41
C VAL A 67 15.89 -16.89 1.02
N TRP A 68 16.88 -16.32 0.33
CA TRP A 68 16.79 -14.93 -0.15
C TRP A 68 15.64 -14.72 -1.15
N GLY A 69 15.42 -15.68 -2.05
CA GLY A 69 14.29 -15.68 -2.98
C GLY A 69 12.95 -15.70 -2.24
N PHE A 70 12.80 -16.58 -1.25
CA PHE A 70 11.61 -16.66 -0.40
C PHE A 70 11.34 -15.33 0.33
N LEU A 71 12.35 -14.73 0.97
CA LEU A 71 12.23 -13.46 1.68
C LEU A 71 11.83 -12.32 0.75
N LEU A 72 12.48 -12.23 -0.42
CA LEU A 72 12.18 -11.19 -1.41
C LEU A 72 10.76 -11.30 -1.95
N VAL A 73 10.33 -12.50 -2.38
CA VAL A 73 8.98 -12.73 -2.89
C VAL A 73 7.94 -12.49 -1.79
N SER A 74 8.20 -12.94 -0.56
CA SER A 74 7.30 -12.70 0.58
C SER A 74 7.13 -11.20 0.86
N TYR A 75 8.22 -10.44 0.85
CA TYR A 75 8.18 -8.98 1.00
C TYR A 75 7.35 -8.31 -0.11
N LEU A 76 7.54 -8.73 -1.36
CA LEU A 76 6.76 -8.21 -2.50
C LEU A 76 5.27 -8.54 -2.37
N ILE A 77 4.92 -9.76 -1.96
CA ILE A 77 3.52 -10.15 -1.73
C ILE A 77 2.89 -9.26 -0.66
N ILE A 78 3.55 -9.08 0.49
CA ILE A 78 3.04 -8.23 1.58
C ILE A 78 2.78 -6.80 1.09
N TYR A 79 3.73 -6.23 0.34
CA TYR A 79 3.58 -4.89 -0.23
C TYR A 79 2.43 -4.81 -1.24
N ILE A 80 2.38 -5.72 -2.22
CA ILE A 80 1.39 -5.69 -3.30
C ILE A 80 -0.01 -5.95 -2.74
N ASP A 81 -0.19 -6.94 -1.87
CA ASP A 81 -1.47 -7.19 -1.21
C ASP A 81 -1.95 -5.95 -0.45
N PHE A 82 -1.09 -5.34 0.35
CA PHE A 82 -1.54 -4.25 1.19
C PHE A 82 -1.79 -2.96 0.40
N SER A 83 -0.96 -2.67 -0.60
CA SER A 83 -1.20 -1.57 -1.52
C SER A 83 -2.48 -1.78 -2.35
N ALA A 84 -2.81 -3.03 -2.71
CA ALA A 84 -4.05 -3.38 -3.39
C ALA A 84 -5.29 -3.04 -2.55
N TYR A 85 -5.31 -3.48 -1.28
CA TYR A 85 -6.41 -3.15 -0.37
C TYR A 85 -6.52 -1.64 -0.12
N SER A 86 -5.38 -0.94 -0.05
CA SER A 86 -5.37 0.51 0.11
C SER A 86 -5.98 1.22 -1.11
N ASP A 87 -5.67 0.79 -2.32
CA ASP A 87 -6.28 1.33 -3.54
C ASP A 87 -7.79 1.08 -3.59
N ILE A 88 -8.24 -0.13 -3.21
CA ILE A 88 -9.67 -0.46 -3.12
C ILE A 88 -10.36 0.42 -2.08
N ALA A 89 -9.75 0.62 -0.91
CA ALA A 89 -10.30 1.46 0.16
C ALA A 89 -10.40 2.93 -0.27
N ILE A 90 -9.36 3.49 -0.90
CA ILE A 90 -9.34 4.86 -1.42
C ILE A 90 -10.39 5.04 -2.51
N GLY A 91 -10.47 4.09 -3.45
CA GLY A 91 -11.48 4.13 -4.50
C GLY A 91 -12.90 4.05 -3.93
N SER A 92 -13.14 3.13 -3.00
CA SER A 92 -14.44 2.97 -2.34
C SER A 92 -14.83 4.21 -1.52
N SER A 93 -13.89 4.81 -0.79
CA SER A 93 -14.17 6.03 -0.03
C SER A 93 -14.61 7.17 -0.95
N ARG A 94 -13.99 7.29 -2.12
CA ARG A 94 -14.33 8.33 -3.12
C ARG A 94 -15.71 8.13 -3.72
N VAL A 95 -16.13 6.88 -3.97
CA VAL A 95 -17.53 6.57 -4.37
C VAL A 95 -18.51 7.07 -3.30
N LEU A 96 -18.16 6.94 -2.02
CA LEU A 96 -18.96 7.41 -0.89
C LEU A 96 -18.84 8.92 -0.62
N GLY A 97 -18.06 9.66 -1.41
CA GLY A 97 -17.84 11.10 -1.24
C GLY A 97 -16.76 11.47 -0.21
N PHE A 98 -16.04 10.50 0.34
CA PHE A 98 -14.94 10.72 1.28
C PHE A 98 -13.57 10.66 0.60
N ARG A 99 -12.69 11.60 0.93
CA ARG A 99 -11.28 11.56 0.52
C ARG A 99 -10.41 11.13 1.71
N ILE A 100 -9.88 9.92 1.65
CA ILE A 100 -8.91 9.41 2.62
C ILE A 100 -7.48 9.55 2.09
N MET A 101 -6.50 9.49 2.99
CA MET A 101 -5.08 9.66 2.67
C MET A 101 -4.51 8.44 1.93
N GLU A 102 -3.47 8.68 1.12
CA GLU A 102 -2.66 7.61 0.52
C GLU A 102 -1.90 6.85 1.59
N ASN A 103 -1.81 5.52 1.42
CA ASN A 103 -1.10 4.68 2.37
C ASN A 103 0.33 4.32 1.93
N PHE A 104 0.62 4.36 0.63
CA PHE A 104 1.92 4.01 0.08
C PHE A 104 2.41 5.03 -0.93
N ASN A 105 3.72 5.28 -0.94
CA ASN A 105 4.38 6.11 -1.94
C ASN A 105 5.70 5.48 -2.40
N TRP A 106 5.59 4.45 -3.25
CA TRP A 106 6.74 3.77 -3.85
C TRP A 106 7.86 3.39 -2.85
N PRO A 107 7.54 2.70 -1.74
CA PRO A 107 8.48 2.46 -0.65
C PRO A 107 9.70 1.63 -1.07
N ILE A 108 9.54 0.73 -2.05
CA ILE A 108 10.64 -0.14 -2.53
C ILE A 108 11.78 0.68 -3.14
N PHE A 109 11.49 1.87 -3.68
CA PHE A 109 12.50 2.79 -4.24
C PHE A 109 13.04 3.80 -3.21
N SER A 110 12.97 3.47 -1.92
CA SER A 110 13.52 4.34 -0.87
C SER A 110 15.04 4.20 -0.79
N THR A 111 15.74 5.32 -0.64
CA THR A 111 17.22 5.35 -0.59
C THR A 111 17.80 4.95 0.76
N ASN A 112 16.98 4.92 1.82
CA ASN A 112 17.36 4.49 3.16
C ASN A 112 16.12 4.10 3.98
N ILE A 113 16.35 3.51 5.16
CA ILE A 113 15.29 3.01 6.04
C ILE A 113 14.38 4.13 6.58
N SER A 114 14.90 5.33 6.83
CA SER A 114 14.09 6.46 7.28
C SER A 114 13.08 6.88 6.22
N MET A 115 13.51 6.91 4.95
CA MET A 115 12.65 7.20 3.81
C MET A 115 11.64 6.08 3.54
N LEU A 116 12.00 4.82 3.82
CA LEU A 116 11.08 3.68 3.71
C LEU A 116 9.86 3.90 4.61
N TRP A 117 10.06 4.21 5.89
CA TRP A 117 8.96 4.42 6.85
C TRP A 117 8.10 5.64 6.52
N LYS A 118 8.66 6.65 5.85
CA LYS A 118 7.90 7.82 5.34
C LYS A 118 7.06 7.50 4.10
N ARG A 119 7.26 6.34 3.47
CA ARG A 119 6.61 5.92 2.22
C ARG A 119 5.79 4.63 2.35
N TRP A 120 6.00 3.89 3.43
CA TRP A 120 5.32 2.66 3.76
C TRP A 120 4.26 2.91 4.84
N HIS A 121 3.02 2.48 4.59
CA HIS A 121 1.89 2.59 5.51
C HIS A 121 1.79 3.98 6.18
N MET A 122 1.82 5.04 5.36
CA MET A 122 2.01 6.43 5.79
C MET A 122 0.96 6.89 6.80
N THR A 123 -0.28 6.40 6.70
CA THR A 123 -1.36 6.80 7.62
C THR A 123 -1.13 6.25 9.03
N LEU A 124 -0.70 5.00 9.16
CA LEU A 124 -0.36 4.40 10.45
C LEU A 124 0.94 4.98 11.00
N SER A 125 1.98 5.10 10.17
CA SER A 125 3.26 5.70 10.57
C SER A 125 3.06 7.12 11.11
N GLY A 126 2.24 7.93 10.44
CA GLY A 126 1.87 9.27 10.91
C GLY A 126 1.05 9.24 12.20
N TRP A 127 0.08 8.33 12.33
CA TRP A 127 -0.69 8.17 13.56
C TRP A 127 0.20 7.79 14.76
N CYS A 128 1.09 6.81 14.61
CA CYS A 128 2.03 6.43 15.66
C CYS A 128 2.96 7.61 16.02
N GLN A 129 3.44 8.36 15.03
CA GLN A 129 4.25 9.55 15.28
C GLN A 129 3.50 10.59 16.12
N ALA A 130 2.25 10.87 15.77
CA ALA A 130 1.46 11.90 16.42
C ALA A 130 0.94 11.49 17.80
N TYR A 131 0.58 10.22 18.00
CA TYR A 131 -0.16 9.80 19.19
C TYR A 131 0.59 8.84 20.11
N VAL A 132 1.64 8.16 19.61
CA VAL A 132 2.43 7.21 20.41
C VAL A 132 3.78 7.82 20.79
N TYR A 133 4.47 8.46 19.83
CA TYR A 133 5.83 8.95 20.05
C TYR A 133 5.92 10.40 20.56
N MET A 134 4.93 11.24 20.25
CA MET A 134 4.91 12.65 20.61
C MET A 134 3.61 13.02 21.35
N PRO A 135 3.34 12.44 22.54
CA PRO A 135 2.15 12.75 23.33
C PRO A 135 2.16 14.16 23.92
#